data_AF-A0AAT9HNA3-F1
#
_entry.id   AF-A0AAT9HNA3-F1
#
_cell.length_a   1.000
_cell.length_b   1.000
_cell.length_c   1.000
_cell.angle_alpha   90.00
_cell.angle_beta   90.00
_cell.angle_gamma   90.00
#
_symmetry.space_group_name_H-M   'P 1'
#
loop_
_entity.id
_entity.type
_entity.pdbx_description
1 polymer ?
#
loop_
_entity_poly.entity_id
_entity_poly.type
_entity_poly.pdbx_seq_one_letter_code
_entity_poly.pdbx_strand_id
1 'polypeptide(L)'
;MLAACGAAGFSPDVVHHACDWNVTAQLVAHGLGVALIPRLARLTTDLPITRVPCAGNPRRALLTCTRGAGRTRPAVTAALRELRDLAAVAVA
;
A
#
# COMPACT_ATOMS: atom_id res chain seq x y z
N MET A 1 5.16 -1.41 -7.36
CA MET A 1 6.62 -1.58 -7.36
C MET A 1 7.19 -1.36 -8.75
N LEU A 2 6.90 -2.24 -9.73
CA LEU A 2 7.45 -2.16 -11.10
C LEU A 2 7.30 -0.77 -11.74
N ALA A 3 6.11 -0.16 -11.71
CA ALA A 3 5.91 1.19 -12.25
C ALA A 3 6.73 2.28 -11.54
N ALA A 4 6.96 2.15 -10.22
CA ALA A 4 7.75 3.11 -9.47
C ALA A 4 9.25 2.96 -9.75
N CYS A 5 9.76 1.72 -9.85
CA CYS A 5 11.13 1.44 -10.26
C CYS A 5 11.40 1.92 -11.69
N GLY A 6 10.47 1.61 -12.62
CA GLY A 6 10.54 2.07 -14.00
C GLY A 6 10.51 3.59 -14.13
N ALA A 7 9.68 4.29 -13.35
CA ALA A 7 9.69 5.76 -13.29
C ALA A 7 11.01 6.34 -12.75
N ALA A 8 11.74 5.56 -11.94
CA ALA A 8 13.08 5.89 -11.48
C ALA A 8 14.21 5.42 -12.42
N GLY A 9 13.86 4.82 -13.58
CA GLY A 9 14.82 4.43 -14.62
C GLY A 9 15.52 3.09 -14.38
N PHE A 10 15.01 2.22 -13.50
CA PHE A 10 15.60 0.90 -13.26
C PHE A 10 14.57 -0.23 -13.19
N SER A 11 15.01 -1.45 -13.50
CA SER A 11 14.26 -2.68 -13.27
C SER A 11 14.73 -3.35 -11.98
N PRO A 12 13.84 -3.69 -11.03
CA PRO A 12 14.25 -4.36 -9.81
C PRO A 12 14.65 -5.80 -10.07
N ASP A 13 15.66 -6.30 -9.36
CA ASP A 13 15.95 -7.73 -9.27
C ASP A 13 15.04 -8.36 -8.19
N VAL A 14 14.11 -9.22 -8.61
CA VAL A 14 13.06 -9.76 -7.73
C VAL A 14 13.44 -11.17 -7.30
N VAL A 15 13.93 -11.29 -6.06
CA VAL A 15 14.34 -12.56 -5.46
C VAL A 15 13.22 -13.30 -4.72
N HIS A 16 12.17 -12.58 -4.29
CA HIS A 16 11.06 -13.13 -3.52
C HIS A 16 9.72 -12.52 -3.92
N HIS A 17 8.67 -13.33 -3.89
CA HIS A 17 7.28 -12.92 -4.08
C HIS A 17 6.47 -13.22 -2.82
N ALA A 18 5.79 -12.20 -2.29
CA ALA A 18 4.89 -12.34 -1.15
C ALA A 18 3.64 -11.47 -1.39
N CYS A 19 2.47 -12.01 -1.04
CA CYS A 19 1.18 -11.32 -1.20
C CYS A 19 0.72 -10.61 0.08
N ASP A 20 1.40 -10.84 1.21
CA ASP A 20 1.08 -10.30 2.52
C ASP A 20 2.22 -9.40 3.03
N TRP A 21 1.86 -8.23 3.57
CA TRP A 21 2.83 -7.24 4.02
C TRP A 21 3.64 -7.70 5.22
N ASN A 22 3.06 -8.52 6.10
CA ASN A 22 3.75 -9.00 7.27
C ASN A 22 4.77 -10.07 6.90
N VAL A 23 4.41 -10.96 5.96
CA VAL A 23 5.36 -11.91 5.37
C VAL A 23 6.51 -11.17 4.69
N THR A 24 6.22 -10.13 3.89
CA THR A 24 7.26 -9.29 3.30
C THR A 24 8.17 -8.64 4.35
N ALA A 25 7.61 -8.09 5.43
CA ALA A 25 8.40 -7.47 6.49
C ALA A 25 9.31 -8.47 7.22
N GLN A 26 8.83 -9.70 7.44
CA GLN A 26 9.64 -10.78 8.02
C GLN A 26 10.81 -11.17 7.11
N LEU A 27 10.60 -11.27 5.79
CA LEU A 27 11.69 -11.55 4.85
C LEU A 27 12.78 -10.46 4.94
N VAL A 28 12.38 -9.19 4.97
CA VAL A 28 13.31 -8.06 5.13
C VAL A 28 14.02 -8.11 6.49
N ALA A 29 13.30 -8.41 7.57
CA ALA A 29 13.86 -8.53 8.91
C ALA A 29 14.93 -9.64 9.02
N HIS A 30 14.83 -10.69 8.20
CA HIS A 30 15.82 -11.76 8.13
C HIS A 30 16.93 -11.50 7.08
N GLY A 31 17.02 -10.28 6.55
CA GLY A 31 18.08 -9.88 5.62
C GLY A 31 17.90 -10.43 4.19
N LEU A 32 16.71 -10.90 3.83
CA LEU A 32 16.44 -11.51 2.52
C LEU A 32 16.14 -10.48 1.41
N GLY A 33 16.41 -9.19 1.66
CA GLY A 33 16.31 -8.13 0.66
C GLY A 33 15.63 -6.86 1.18
N VAL A 34 15.16 -6.04 0.25
CA VAL A 34 14.42 -4.80 0.50
C VAL A 34 13.06 -4.83 -0.17
N ALA A 35 12.09 -4.11 0.37
CA ALA A 35 10.73 -4.09 -0.17
C ALA A 35 10.14 -2.68 -0.22
N LEU A 36 9.36 -2.42 -1.27
CA LEU A 36 8.54 -1.22 -1.36
C LEU A 36 7.20 -1.46 -0.63
N ILE A 37 7.02 -0.82 0.52
CA ILE A 37 5.82 -1.01 1.37
C ILE A 37 4.95 0.27 1.33
N PRO A 38 3.63 0.16 1.07
CA PRO A 38 2.73 1.31 1.15
C PRO A 38 2.68 1.91 2.56
N ARG A 39 2.59 3.25 2.66
CA ARG A 39 2.50 3.95 3.95
C ARG A 39 1.41 3.41 4.88
N LEU A 40 0.25 3.04 4.30
CA LEU A 40 -0.91 2.50 5.02
C LEU A 40 -0.77 1.03 5.45
N ALA A 41 0.25 0.30 5.00
CA ALA A 41 0.45 -1.07 5.44
C ALA A 41 0.84 -1.07 6.92
N ARG A 42 0.07 -1.77 7.74
CA ARG A 42 0.40 -2.05 9.14
C ARG A 42 1.25 -3.32 9.18
N LEU A 43 2.42 -3.23 9.79
CA LEU A 43 3.34 -4.36 9.94
C LEU A 43 3.32 -4.80 11.40
N THR A 44 3.75 -6.03 11.67
CA THR A 44 4.04 -6.45 13.05
C THR A 44 5.05 -5.49 13.67
N THR A 45 4.81 -5.13 14.92
CA THR A 45 5.72 -4.30 15.70
C THR A 45 7.00 -5.06 16.01
N ASP A 46 8.05 -4.35 16.41
CA ASP A 46 9.27 -4.96 16.96
C ASP A 46 10.13 -5.77 15.98
N LEU A 47 9.85 -5.69 14.67
CA LEU A 47 10.78 -6.17 13.66
C LEU A 47 11.98 -5.22 13.57
N PRO A 48 13.22 -5.73 13.46
CA PRO A 48 14.44 -4.93 13.32
C PRO A 48 14.58 -4.34 11.90
N ILE A 49 13.55 -3.60 11.45
CA ILE A 49 13.47 -3.00 10.12
C ILE A 49 13.31 -1.49 10.23
N THR A 50 13.89 -0.76 9.29
CA THR A 50 13.76 0.70 9.18
C THR A 50 12.98 1.05 7.92
N ARG A 51 11.96 1.89 8.06
CA ARG A 51 11.23 2.44 6.90
C ARG A 51 11.95 3.68 6.38
N VAL A 52 12.38 3.63 5.12
CA VAL A 52 13.03 4.75 4.45
C VAL A 52 12.05 5.40 3.45
N PRO A 53 11.87 6.73 3.49
CA PRO A 53 11.06 7.43 2.47
C PRO A 53 11.63 7.24 1.07
N CYS A 54 10.76 6.97 0.09
CA CYS A 54 11.19 6.88 -1.31
C CYS A 54 11.34 8.27 -1.93
N ALA A 55 12.46 8.50 -2.62
CA ALA A 55 12.68 9.70 -3.41
C ALA A 55 11.57 9.88 -4.46
N GLY A 56 11.20 11.13 -4.74
CA GLY A 56 10.08 11.47 -5.65
C GLY A 56 8.69 11.23 -5.06
N ASN A 57 8.58 10.69 -3.83
CA ASN A 57 7.32 10.46 -3.11
C ASN A 57 6.25 9.75 -3.97
N PRO A 58 6.51 8.51 -4.44
CA PRO A 58 5.58 7.78 -5.30
C PRO A 58 4.24 7.57 -4.59
N ARG A 59 3.15 7.96 -5.24
CA ARG A 59 1.79 7.86 -4.70
C ARG A 59 1.01 6.74 -5.39
N ARG A 60 0.15 6.07 -4.61
CA ARG A 60 -0.84 5.12 -5.11
C ARG A 60 -2.23 5.70 -4.91
N ALA A 61 -3.07 5.65 -5.95
CA ALA A 61 -4.48 5.97 -5.82
C ALA A 61 -5.26 4.79 -5.21
N LEU A 62 -6.04 5.07 -4.18
CA LEU A 62 -7.04 4.17 -3.62
C LEU A 62 -8.41 4.60 -4.13
N LEU A 63 -9.11 3.71 -4.83
CA LEU A 63 -10.38 4.01 -5.49
C LEU A 63 -11.48 3.14 -4.92
N THR A 64 -12.67 3.73 -4.73
CA THR A 64 -13.90 2.99 -4.45
C THR A 64 -14.62 2.69 -5.76
N CYS A 65 -15.00 1.44 -5.99
CA CYS A 65 -15.72 1.03 -7.20
C CYS A 65 -17.03 0.32 -6.83
N THR A 66 -18.13 0.71 -7.46
CA THR A 66 -19.45 0.10 -7.28
C THR A 66 -20.12 -0.10 -8.63
N ARG A 67 -20.92 -1.16 -8.79
CA ARG A 67 -21.80 -1.30 -9.97
C ARG A 67 -22.75 -0.11 -10.04
N GLY A 68 -23.01 0.41 -11.25
CA GLY A 68 -23.85 1.61 -11.45
C GLY A 68 -25.21 1.52 -10.75
N ALA A 69 -25.94 0.42 -10.94
CA ALA A 69 -27.25 0.17 -10.32
C ALA A 69 -27.21 0.04 -8.78
N GLY A 70 -26.03 -0.17 -8.18
CA GLY A 70 -25.85 -0.28 -6.73
C GLY A 70 -25.45 1.02 -6.05
N ARG A 71 -25.08 2.05 -6.83
CA ARG A 71 -24.45 3.28 -6.31
C ARG A 71 -25.37 4.09 -5.38
N THR A 72 -26.66 4.09 -5.66
CA THR A 72 -27.68 4.84 -4.89
C THR A 72 -28.28 4.04 -3.74
N ARG A 73 -27.86 2.78 -3.53
CA ARG A 73 -28.37 2.00 -2.38
C ARG A 73 -27.96 2.68 -1.08
N PRO A 74 -28.87 2.84 -0.09
CA PRO A 74 -28.57 3.56 1.15
C PRO A 74 -27.32 3.04 1.88
N ALA A 75 -27.18 1.73 2.02
CA ALA A 75 -26.02 1.12 2.67
C ALA A 75 -24.69 1.41 1.94
N VAL A 76 -24.70 1.41 0.60
CA VAL A 76 -23.52 1.72 -0.22
C VAL A 76 -23.15 3.20 -0.07
N THR A 77 -24.14 4.08 -0.10
CA THR A 77 -23.93 5.52 0.07
C THR A 77 -23.37 5.84 1.46
N ALA A 78 -23.93 5.22 2.51
CA ALA A 78 -23.44 5.36 3.87
C ALA A 78 -21.98 4.88 4.02
N ALA A 79 -21.66 3.69 3.51
CA ALA A 79 -20.30 3.15 3.55
C ALA A 79 -19.31 4.01 2.77
N LEU A 80 -19.67 4.50 1.58
CA LEU A 80 -18.81 5.37 0.77
C LEU A 80 -18.58 6.74 1.43
N ARG A 81 -19.56 7.27 2.16
CA ARG A 81 -19.40 8.49 2.94
C ARG A 81 -18.36 8.27 4.04
N GLU A 82 -18.56 7.24 4.86
CA GLU A 82 -17.65 6.91 5.96
C GLU A 82 -16.22 6.66 5.47
N LEU A 83 -16.06 5.90 4.37
CA LEU A 83 -14.75 5.65 3.79
C LEU A 83 -14.04 6.94 3.33
N ARG A 84 -14.78 7.94 2.82
CA ARG A 84 -14.18 9.23 2.40
C ARG A 84 -13.76 10.06 3.61
N ASP A 85 -14.59 10.10 4.63
CA ASP A 85 -14.31 10.85 5.86
C ASP A 85 -13.06 10.26 6.56
N LEU A 86 -12.98 8.94 6.68
CA LEU A 86 -11.79 8.25 7.22
C LEU A 86 -10.54 8.41 6.34
N ALA A 87 -10.69 8.40 5.00
CA ALA A 87 -9.56 8.54 4.09
C ALA A 87 -8.89 9.92 4.20
N ALA A 88 -9.65 10.98 4.47
CA ALA A 88 -9.09 12.32 4.67
C ALA A 88 -8.10 12.37 5.85
N VAL A 89 -8.36 11.57 6.89
CA VAL A 89 -7.49 11.45 8.08
C VAL A 89 -6.35 10.47 7.84
N ALA A 90 -6.62 9.32 7.21
CA ALA A 90 -5.64 8.25 7.03
C ALA A 90 -4.55 8.58 5.99
N VAL A 91 -4.83 9.48 5.04
CA VAL A 91 -3.93 9.82 3.93
C VAL A 91 -3.24 11.18 4.11
N ALA A 92 -3.56 11.94 5.17
CA ALA A 92 -2.74 13.08 5.61
C ALA A 92 -1.31 12.61 5.96
#